data_AF-A0AAE5P1S1-F1
#
_entry.id   AF-A0AAE5P1S1-F1
#
_cell.length_a   1.000
_cell.length_b   1.000
_cell.length_c   1.000
_cell.angle_alpha   90.00
_cell.angle_beta   90.00
_cell.angle_gamma   90.00
#
_symmetry.space_group_name_H-M   'P 1'
#
loop_
_entity.id
_entity.type
_entity.pdbx_description
1 polymer ?
#
loop_
_entity_poly.entity_id
_entity_poly.type
_entity_poly.pdbx_seq_one_letter_code
_entity_poly.pdbx_strand_id
1 'polypeptide(L)'
;MLYVGNVIVNRLAANCIDFKNLRTVSQVIYQVQGGNYSFEAVQKGNVFYQRARGVEKRLAKQNLDYWRQHPAKFALWYFNPHAPCPPTWYGQPASGQFKNHCYYEPKPDTCASVYRG
;
A
#
# COMPACT_ATOMS: atom_id res chain seq x y z
N MET A 1 4.56 6.07 7.07
CA MET A 1 5.46 4.90 7.02
C MET A 1 4.74 3.62 7.36
N LEU A 2 4.32 3.36 8.60
CA LEU A 2 3.71 2.07 8.97
C LEU A 2 2.45 1.71 8.14
N TYR A 3 1.48 2.60 8.03
CA TYR A 3 0.26 2.34 7.23
C TYR A 3 0.51 2.12 5.73
N VAL A 4 1.52 2.78 5.14
CA VAL A 4 1.93 2.49 3.74
C VAL A 4 2.62 1.13 3.65
N GLY A 5 3.36 0.73 4.69
CA GLY A 5 3.94 -0.60 4.81
C GLY A 5 2.88 -1.71 4.87
N ASN A 6 1.74 -1.47 5.54
CA ASN A 6 0.59 -2.38 5.49
C ASN A 6 0.10 -2.58 4.06
N VAL A 7 -0.06 -1.50 3.29
CA VAL A 7 -0.48 -1.60 1.89
C VAL A 7 0.50 -2.45 1.08
N ILE A 8 1.81 -2.28 1.28
CA ILE A 8 2.83 -3.10 0.58
C ILE A 8 2.66 -4.59 0.90
N VAL A 9 2.51 -4.94 2.18
CA VAL A 9 2.33 -6.34 2.62
C VAL A 9 0.99 -6.90 2.13
N ASN A 10 -0.09 -6.11 2.21
CA ASN A 10 -1.41 -6.50 1.70
C ASN A 10 -1.38 -6.78 0.20
N ARG A 11 -0.70 -5.93 -0.61
CA ARG A 11 -0.56 -6.15 -2.06
C ARG A 11 0.18 -7.44 -2.38
N LEU A 12 1.21 -7.78 -1.60
CA LEU A 12 1.93 -9.04 -1.73
C LEU A 12 1.02 -10.24 -1.41
N ALA A 13 0.20 -10.16 -0.36
CA ALA A 13 -0.68 -11.23 0.08
C ALA A 13 -1.96 -11.38 -0.77
N ALA A 14 -2.47 -10.29 -1.32
CA ALA A 14 -3.80 -10.24 -1.92
C ALA A 14 -3.89 -11.03 -3.24
N ASN A 15 -2.88 -11.00 -4.12
CA ASN A 15 -2.89 -11.75 -5.38
C ASN A 15 -4.23 -11.65 -6.18
N CYS A 16 -4.80 -10.46 -6.27
CA CYS A 16 -6.15 -10.20 -6.80
C CYS A 16 -6.20 -8.84 -7.53
N ILE A 17 -7.26 -8.57 -8.29
CA ILE A 17 -7.53 -7.27 -8.95
C ILE A 17 -6.27 -6.74 -9.67
N ASP A 18 -5.69 -5.63 -9.19
CA ASP A 18 -4.53 -4.94 -9.74
C ASP A 18 -3.19 -5.59 -9.31
N PHE A 19 -3.21 -6.48 -8.32
CA PHE A 19 -2.04 -6.98 -7.59
C PHE A 19 -1.81 -8.47 -7.81
N LYS A 20 -2.09 -8.96 -9.02
CA LYS A 20 -1.88 -10.38 -9.38
C LYS A 20 -0.41 -10.67 -9.63
N ASN A 21 0.03 -11.87 -9.27
CA ASN A 21 1.37 -12.40 -9.54
C ASN A 21 2.53 -11.62 -8.87
N LEU A 22 2.24 -10.82 -7.84
CA LEU A 22 3.25 -10.28 -6.95
C LEU A 22 3.65 -11.38 -5.95
N ARG A 23 4.92 -11.78 -5.97
CA ARG A 23 5.49 -12.88 -5.18
C ARG A 23 6.62 -12.42 -4.26
N THR A 24 7.15 -11.22 -4.48
CA THR A 24 8.18 -10.63 -3.63
C THR A 24 7.85 -9.17 -3.32
N VAL A 25 8.37 -8.66 -2.19
CA VAL A 25 8.27 -7.23 -1.86
C VAL A 25 8.87 -6.37 -2.97
N SER A 26 9.98 -6.82 -3.58
CA SER A 26 10.60 -6.13 -4.71
C SER A 26 9.61 -5.94 -5.86
N GLN A 27 8.88 -6.99 -6.25
CA GLN A 27 7.85 -6.88 -7.30
C GLN A 27 6.74 -5.89 -6.94
N VAL A 28 6.33 -5.81 -5.67
CA VAL A 28 5.37 -4.79 -5.22
C VAL A 28 5.95 -3.38 -5.37
N ILE A 29 7.20 -3.18 -4.95
CA ILE A 29 7.89 -1.88 -5.00
C ILE A 29 8.10 -1.40 -6.44
N TYR A 30 8.48 -2.30 -7.35
CA TYR A 30 8.67 -1.98 -8.78
C TYR A 30 7.40 -2.15 -9.63
N GLN A 31 6.24 -2.40 -9.01
CA GLN A 31 5.00 -2.57 -9.76
C GLN A 31 4.63 -1.28 -10.50
N VAL A 32 4.36 -1.40 -11.80
CA VAL A 32 3.83 -0.31 -12.63
C VAL A 32 2.30 -0.39 -12.68
N GLN A 33 1.63 0.72 -12.42
CA GLN A 33 0.18 0.89 -12.50
C GLN A 33 -0.13 2.16 -13.29
N GLY A 34 -1.04 2.08 -14.27
CA GLY A 34 -1.42 3.24 -15.08
C GLY A 34 -0.23 3.93 -15.77
N GLY A 35 0.79 3.16 -16.17
CA GLY A 35 1.99 3.66 -16.86
C GLY A 35 3.10 4.23 -15.95
N ASN A 36 2.92 4.25 -14.62
CA ASN A 36 3.92 4.76 -13.67
C ASN A 36 4.24 3.76 -12.56
N TYR A 37 5.41 3.87 -11.92
CA TYR A 37 5.70 3.10 -10.72
C TYR A 37 4.73 3.45 -9.59
N SER A 38 4.31 2.43 -8.83
CA SER A 38 3.40 2.58 -7.69
C SER A 38 3.97 3.45 -6.56
N PHE A 39 5.30 3.60 -6.52
CA PHE A 39 6.01 4.37 -5.50
C PHE A 39 6.86 5.46 -6.16
N GLU A 40 6.56 6.70 -5.83
CA GLU A 40 7.23 7.90 -6.35
C GLU A 40 8.76 7.86 -6.17
N ALA A 41 9.24 7.26 -5.07
CA ALA A 41 10.66 7.09 -4.81
C ALA A 41 11.37 6.34 -5.94
N VAL A 42 10.76 5.28 -6.49
CA VAL A 42 11.31 4.50 -7.61
C VAL A 42 11.35 5.35 -8.88
N GLN A 43 10.27 6.09 -9.15
CA GLN A 43 10.16 6.95 -10.33
C GLN A 43 11.17 8.09 -10.33
N LYS A 44 11.32 8.78 -9.19
CA LYS A 44 12.19 9.97 -9.08
C LYS A 44 13.65 9.61 -8.82
N GLY A 45 13.94 8.44 -8.25
CA GLY A 45 15.29 7.91 -7.99
C GLY A 45 16.11 8.66 -6.93
N ASN A 46 15.82 9.94 -6.67
CA ASN A 46 16.58 10.84 -5.80
C ASN A 46 16.75 10.31 -4.37
N VAL A 47 15.74 9.63 -3.80
CA VAL A 47 15.80 9.04 -2.45
C VAL A 47 15.97 7.52 -2.46
N PHE A 48 15.64 6.85 -3.56
CA PHE A 48 15.51 5.39 -3.59
C PHE A 48 16.86 4.66 -3.54
N TYR A 49 17.90 5.24 -4.16
CA TYR A 49 19.25 4.69 -4.14
C TYR A 49 20.08 5.18 -2.94
N GLN A 50 19.52 6.01 -2.07
CA GLN A 50 20.18 6.43 -0.85
C GLN A 50 20.12 5.33 0.22
N ARG A 51 21.09 5.34 1.15
CA ARG A 51 21.09 4.40 2.27
C ARG A 51 19.86 4.62 3.15
N ALA A 52 19.05 3.57 3.34
CA ALA A 52 17.95 3.59 4.29
C ALA A 52 18.45 3.84 5.72
N ARG A 53 17.84 4.79 6.43
CA ARG A 53 18.20 5.12 7.82
C ARG A 53 17.65 4.04 8.77
N GLY A 54 18.20 3.98 9.98
CA GLY A 54 17.88 2.90 10.93
C GLY A 54 16.40 2.86 11.33
N VAL A 55 15.77 4.03 11.44
CA VAL A 55 14.35 4.14 11.80
C VAL A 55 13.45 3.54 10.72
N GLU A 56 13.71 3.81 9.44
CA GLU A 56 12.93 3.22 8.34
C GLU A 56 13.08 1.71 8.30
N LYS A 57 14.29 1.18 8.49
CA LYS A 57 14.52 -0.26 8.55
C LYS A 57 13.73 -0.92 9.67
N ARG A 58 13.71 -0.31 10.86
CA ARG A 58 12.95 -0.81 12.01
C ARG A 58 11.44 -0.81 11.73
N LEU A 59 10.90 0.28 11.17
CA LEU A 59 9.48 0.38 10.84
C LEU A 59 9.09 -0.55 9.69
N ALA A 60 9.97 -0.78 8.72
CA ALA A 60 9.75 -1.76 7.66
C ALA A 60 9.70 -3.17 8.22
N LYS A 61 10.65 -3.54 9.10
CA LYS A 61 10.63 -4.83 9.81
C LYS A 61 9.34 -5.03 10.59
N GLN A 62 8.88 -4.00 11.31
CA GLN A 62 7.62 -4.08 12.05
C GLN A 62 6.41 -4.42 11.16
N ASN A 63 6.35 -3.90 9.93
CA ASN A 63 5.29 -4.28 8.98
C ASN A 63 5.41 -5.73 8.52
N LEU A 64 6.64 -6.20 8.28
CA LEU A 64 6.90 -7.59 7.92
C LEU A 64 6.55 -8.55 9.06
N ASP A 65 6.73 -8.11 10.31
CA ASP A 65 6.34 -8.81 11.53
C ASP A 65 4.85 -8.58 11.88
N TYR A 66 3.97 -8.58 10.88
CA TYR A 66 2.51 -8.58 11.02
C TYR A 66 1.87 -7.36 11.72
N TRP A 67 2.56 -6.23 11.83
CA TRP A 67 1.88 -5.01 12.28
C TRP A 67 0.83 -4.63 11.24
N ARG A 68 -0.46 -4.71 11.58
CA ARG A 68 -1.60 -4.38 10.70
C ARG A 68 -2.65 -3.60 11.48
N GLN A 69 -2.91 -2.35 11.10
CA GLN A 69 -3.81 -1.47 11.85
C GLN A 69 -4.73 -0.66 10.95
N HIS A 70 -5.92 -0.32 11.47
CA HIS A 70 -6.84 0.60 10.80
C HIS A 70 -6.21 2.00 10.70
N PRO A 71 -6.27 2.69 9.53
CA PRO A 71 -7.12 2.40 8.36
C PRO A 71 -6.49 1.55 7.26
N ALA A 72 -5.25 1.03 7.43
CA ALA A 72 -4.56 0.29 6.37
C ALA A 72 -4.62 -1.23 6.51
N LYS A 73 -5.37 -1.77 7.49
CA LYS A 73 -5.41 -3.19 7.82
C LYS A 73 -5.66 -4.08 6.59
N PHE A 74 -6.59 -3.66 5.74
CA PHE A 74 -6.93 -4.35 4.48
C PHE A 74 -6.81 -3.45 3.24
N ALA A 75 -6.26 -2.25 3.41
CA ALA A 75 -6.15 -1.30 2.31
C ALA A 75 -5.14 -1.80 1.25
N LEU A 76 -5.51 -1.63 -0.01
CA LEU A 76 -4.66 -1.93 -1.18
C LEU A 76 -4.26 -0.66 -1.93
N TRP A 77 -5.03 0.42 -1.78
CA TRP A 77 -4.75 1.72 -2.38
C TRP A 77 -4.68 2.79 -1.31
N TYR A 78 -3.84 3.79 -1.57
CA TYR A 78 -3.77 5.00 -0.79
C TYR A 78 -3.33 6.16 -1.68
N PHE A 79 -3.72 7.38 -1.33
CA PHE A 79 -3.20 8.59 -1.96
C PHE A 79 -3.39 9.80 -1.04
N ASN A 80 -2.74 10.91 -1.38
CA ASN A 80 -2.84 12.18 -0.67
C ASN A 80 -3.62 13.19 -1.52
N PRO A 81 -4.94 13.35 -1.30
CA PRO A 81 -5.74 14.36 -2.01
C PRO A 81 -5.42 15.79 -1.54
N HIS A 82 -5.63 16.77 -2.42
CA HIS A 82 -5.68 18.19 -2.06
C HIS A 82 -7.04 18.64 -1.49
N ALA A 83 -7.92 17.68 -1.19
CA ALA A 83 -9.30 17.87 -0.72
C ALA A 83 -9.62 16.78 0.34
N PRO A 84 -10.79 16.82 1.00
CA PRO A 84 -11.20 15.72 1.87
C PRO A 84 -11.17 14.36 1.15
N CYS A 85 -10.92 13.27 1.89
CA CYS A 85 -10.88 11.92 1.32
C CYS A 85 -12.19 11.62 0.58
N PRO A 86 -12.16 11.31 -0.73
CA PRO A 86 -13.37 10.91 -1.42
C PRO A 86 -13.90 9.60 -0.84
N PRO A 87 -15.22 9.38 -0.84
CA PRO A 87 -15.84 8.19 -0.26
C PRO A 87 -15.43 6.91 -1.01
N THR A 88 -15.04 7.03 -2.28
CA THR A 88 -14.51 5.93 -3.07
C THR A 88 -13.32 6.36 -3.92
N TRP A 89 -12.48 5.39 -4.30
CA TRP A 89 -11.36 5.56 -5.23
C TRP A 89 -11.30 4.37 -6.17
N TYR A 90 -11.33 4.59 -7.50
CA TYR A 90 -11.57 3.55 -8.51
C TYR A 90 -12.76 2.63 -8.18
N GLY A 91 -13.81 3.20 -7.58
CA GLY A 91 -14.99 2.46 -7.14
C GLY A 91 -14.79 1.57 -5.90
N GLN A 92 -13.66 1.67 -5.19
CA GLN A 92 -13.37 0.96 -3.94
C GLN A 92 -13.69 1.85 -2.72
N PRO A 93 -14.30 1.33 -1.64
CA PRO A 93 -14.70 2.13 -0.48
C PRO A 93 -13.50 2.66 0.32
N ALA A 94 -13.67 3.84 0.91
CA ALA A 94 -12.73 4.38 1.89
C ALA A 94 -12.71 3.51 3.16
N SER A 95 -11.53 3.08 3.58
CA SER A 95 -11.30 2.42 4.88
C SER A 95 -11.04 3.47 5.97
N GLY A 96 -10.38 4.58 5.61
CA GLY A 96 -10.21 5.72 6.51
C GLY A 96 -9.02 6.59 6.14
N GLN A 97 -8.66 7.51 7.03
CA GLN A 97 -7.57 8.46 6.82
C GLN A 97 -6.54 8.35 7.94
N PHE A 98 -5.26 8.41 7.58
CA PHE A 98 -4.18 8.64 8.54
C PHE A 98 -3.27 9.76 8.05
N LYS A 99 -3.25 10.85 8.81
CA LYS A 99 -2.60 12.11 8.41
C LYS A 99 -3.10 12.51 7.01
N ASN A 100 -2.18 12.70 6.07
CA ASN A 100 -2.51 13.19 4.73
C ASN A 100 -2.88 12.07 3.76
N HIS A 101 -2.91 10.80 4.18
CA HIS A 101 -3.23 9.70 3.28
C HIS A 101 -4.62 9.13 3.55
N CYS A 102 -5.41 9.01 2.49
CA CYS A 102 -6.66 8.28 2.45
C CYS A 102 -6.39 6.84 2.03
N TYR A 103 -7.01 5.87 2.67
CA TYR A 103 -6.82 4.44 2.44
C TYR A 103 -8.12 3.82 1.94
N TYR A 104 -7.98 2.91 0.98
CA TYR A 104 -9.11 2.24 0.33
C TYR A 104 -8.89 0.74 0.33
N GLU A 105 -9.93 0.01 0.71
CA GLU A 105 -9.96 -1.44 0.74
C GLU A 105 -10.86 -1.98 -0.38
N PRO A 106 -10.61 -3.21 -0.86
CA PRO A 106 -11.44 -3.76 -1.93
C PRO A 106 -12.89 -3.90 -1.46
N LYS A 107 -13.84 -3.74 -2.38
CA LYS A 107 -15.23 -4.10 -2.11
C LYS A 107 -15.33 -5.55 -1.63
N PRO A 108 -16.30 -5.88 -0.77
CA PRO A 108 -16.63 -7.26 -0.45
C PRO A 108 -16.72 -8.13 -1.71
N ASP A 109 -16.25 -9.37 -1.60
CA ASP A 109 -16.25 -10.37 -2.67
C ASP A 109 -15.42 -10.06 -3.93
N THR A 110 -14.70 -8.93 -3.99
CA THR A 110 -13.82 -8.61 -5.12
C THR A 110 -12.37 -9.07 -4.92
N CYS A 111 -11.94 -9.20 -3.67
CA CYS A 111 -10.61 -9.69 -3.29
C CYS A 111 -10.62 -10.30 -1.89
N ALA A 112 -11.25 -11.48 -1.75
CA ALA A 112 -11.36 -12.16 -0.46
C ALA A 112 -9.99 -12.47 0.19
N SER A 113 -8.95 -12.64 -0.62
CA SER A 113 -7.59 -12.98 -0.19
C SER A 113 -6.92 -11.92 0.68
N VAL A 114 -7.24 -10.62 0.54
CA VAL A 114 -6.64 -9.58 1.41
C VAL A 114 -7.08 -9.71 2.87
N TYR A 115 -8.26 -10.30 3.09
CA TYR A 115 -8.87 -10.53 4.40
C TYR A 115 -8.43 -11.85 5.04
N ARG A 116 -7.68 -12.68 4.32
CA ARG A 116 -7.15 -13.96 4.81
C ARG A 116 -5.75 -13.75 5.39
N GLY A 117 -5.67 -13.36 6.67
CA GLY A 117 -4.41 -13.26 7.40
C GLY A 117 -4.51 -12.44 8.67
#